data_AF-A0A967GPA8-F1
#
_entry.id   AF-A0A967GPA8-F1
#
_cell.length_a   1.000
_cell.length_b   1.000
_cell.length_c   1.000
_cell.angle_alpha   90.00
_cell.angle_beta   90.00
_cell.angle_gamma   90.00
#
_symmetry.space_group_name_H-M   'P 1'
#
loop_
_entity.id
_entity.type
_entity.pdbx_description
1 polymer ?
#
loop_
_entity_poly.entity_id
_entity_poly.type
_entity_poly.pdbx_seq_one_letter_code
_entity_poly.pdbx_strand_id
1 'polypeptide(L)'
;MSENEADRMLRGEVDSFAGGIVRVGGVPTKYWMREEILGLVREHGLAPQRVRRVQYGWKEEIDDPPRWLRGPFPWDWLVVCGRVEAG
;
A
#
# COMPACT_ATOMS: atom_id res chain seq x y z
N MET A 1 7.39 -21.26 16.52
CA MET A 1 7.37 -21.06 15.07
C MET A 1 8.81 -20.92 14.63
N SER A 2 9.29 -21.81 13.75
CA SER A 2 10.69 -21.77 13.30
C SER A 2 10.91 -20.73 12.19
N GLU A 3 12.13 -20.24 12.02
CA GLU A 3 12.50 -19.28 10.97
C GLU A 3 12.13 -19.81 9.57
N ASN A 4 12.34 -21.11 9.33
CA ASN A 4 11.98 -21.79 8.07
C ASN A 4 10.46 -21.86 7.82
N GLU A 5 9.64 -21.98 8.87
CA GLU A 5 8.18 -21.94 8.70
C GLU A 5 7.69 -20.54 8.36
N ALA A 6 8.25 -19.51 9.00
CA ALA A 6 7.93 -18.12 8.71
C ALA A 6 8.28 -17.76 7.25
N ASP A 7 9.47 -18.17 6.79
CA ASP A 7 9.96 -17.94 5.44
C ASP A 7 9.07 -18.62 4.37
N ARG A 8 8.57 -19.82 4.67
CA ARG A 8 7.67 -20.57 3.78
C ARG A 8 6.28 -19.94 3.71
N MET A 9 5.75 -19.43 4.83
CA MET A 9 4.46 -18.74 4.85
C MET A 9 4.53 -17.41 4.08
N LEU A 10 5.59 -16.62 4.31
CA LEU A 10 5.86 -15.38 3.57
C LEU A 10 5.91 -15.60 2.04
N ARG A 11 6.56 -16.68 1.58
CA ARG A 11 6.61 -17.02 0.14
C ARG A 11 5.25 -17.42 -0.44
N GLY A 12 4.32 -17.91 0.37
CA GLY A 12 2.96 -18.25 -0.07
C GLY A 12 2.03 -17.03 -0.18
N GLU A 13 2.38 -15.93 0.49
CA GLU A 13 1.56 -14.71 0.52
C GLU A 13 2.00 -13.66 -0.50
N VAL A 14 3.24 -13.72 -1.01
CA VAL A 14 3.75 -12.79 -2.02
C VAL A 14 3.50 -13.34 -3.43
N ASP A 15 2.57 -12.70 -4.16
CA ASP A 15 2.23 -13.09 -5.55
C ASP A 15 3.25 -12.50 -6.54
N SER A 16 3.64 -11.25 -6.35
CA SER A 16 4.71 -10.62 -7.11
C SER A 16 5.46 -9.63 -6.23
N PHE A 17 6.68 -9.99 -5.82
CA PHE A 17 7.51 -9.10 -5.01
C PHE A 17 7.90 -7.83 -5.78
N ALA A 18 8.36 -7.99 -7.02
CA ALA A 18 8.71 -6.87 -7.89
C ALA A 18 7.50 -5.98 -8.22
N GLY A 19 6.33 -6.60 -8.36
CA GLY A 19 5.06 -5.91 -8.57
C GLY A 19 4.39 -5.48 -7.28
N GLY A 20 4.99 -5.62 -6.10
CA GLY A 20 4.38 -5.26 -4.82
C GLY A 20 3.00 -5.91 -4.55
N ILE A 21 2.69 -7.05 -5.15
CA ILE A 21 1.40 -7.74 -4.96
C ILE A 21 1.54 -8.78 -3.85
N VAL A 22 0.75 -8.61 -2.80
CA VAL A 22 0.70 -9.49 -1.63
C VAL A 22 -0.76 -9.90 -1.38
N ARG A 23 -0.99 -11.14 -0.97
CA ARG A 23 -2.32 -11.63 -0.62
C ARG A 23 -2.68 -11.23 0.80
N VAL A 24 -3.68 -10.37 0.96
CA VAL A 24 -4.26 -10.01 2.25
C VAL A 24 -5.60 -10.73 2.39
N GLY A 25 -5.71 -11.65 3.36
CA GLY A 25 -6.91 -12.48 3.50
C GLY A 25 -7.22 -13.33 2.26
N GLY A 26 -6.20 -13.70 1.48
CA GLY A 26 -6.35 -14.45 0.22
C GLY A 26 -6.61 -13.59 -1.02
N VAL A 27 -6.91 -12.30 -0.87
CA VAL A 27 -7.14 -11.35 -1.97
C VAL A 27 -5.81 -10.73 -2.41
N PRO A 28 -5.43 -10.80 -3.70
CA PRO A 28 -4.24 -10.09 -4.20
C PRO A 28 -4.41 -8.58 -4.07
N THR A 29 -3.51 -7.96 -3.30
CA THR A 29 -3.53 -6.54 -2.99
C THR A 29 -2.19 -5.92 -3.38
N LYS A 30 -2.27 -4.82 -4.14
CA LYS A 30 -1.10 -4.06 -4.59
C LYS A 30 -0.67 -3.08 -3.51
N TYR A 31 0.52 -3.31 -2.95
CA TYR A 31 1.23 -2.34 -2.13
C TYR A 31 2.08 -1.45 -3.02
N TRP A 32 1.82 -0.16 -2.91
CA TRP A 32 2.45 0.85 -3.74
C TRP A 32 3.64 1.47 -3.03
N MET A 33 4.78 1.48 -3.73
CA MET A 33 5.92 2.32 -3.32
C MET A 33 5.63 3.77 -3.68
N ARG A 34 6.21 4.70 -2.90
CA ARG A 34 6.06 6.13 -3.16
C ARG A 34 6.51 6.49 -4.58
N GLU A 35 7.65 5.96 -4.98
CA GLU A 35 8.29 6.21 -6.27
C GLU A 35 7.43 5.69 -7.42
N GLU A 36 6.75 4.56 -7.21
CA GLU A 36 5.86 3.96 -8.21
C GLU A 36 4.62 4.81 -8.46
N ILE A 37 3.94 5.28 -7.40
CA ILE A 37 2.81 6.21 -7.54
C ILE A 37 3.27 7.50 -8.21
N LEU A 38 4.44 8.00 -7.84
CA LEU A 38 5.00 9.22 -8.43
C LEU A 38 5.39 9.05 -9.91
N GLY A 39 5.82 7.85 -10.33
CA GLY A 39 6.02 7.52 -11.74
C GLY A 39 4.68 7.52 -12.47
N LEU A 40 3.72 6.74 -11.96
CA LEU A 40 2.38 6.59 -12.54
C LEU A 40 1.70 7.94 -12.78
N VAL A 41 1.62 8.82 -11.77
CA VAL A 41 0.93 10.11 -11.94
C VAL A 41 1.61 11.00 -12.99
N ARG A 42 2.95 10.94 -13.10
CA ARG A 42 3.69 11.71 -14.11
C ARG A 42 3.48 11.18 -15.51
N GLU A 43 3.46 9.86 -15.68
CA GLU A 43 3.13 9.21 -16.96
C GLU A 43 1.73 9.61 -17.46
N HIS A 44 0.80 9.89 -16.53
CA HIS A 44 -0.53 10.42 -16.83
C HIS A 44 -0.60 11.96 -16.96
N GLY A 45 0.53 12.65 -17.09
CA GLY A 45 0.56 14.10 -17.34
C GLY A 45 0.17 14.97 -16.14
N LEU A 46 0.27 14.43 -14.93
CA LEU A 46 0.06 15.16 -13.69
C LEU A 46 1.39 15.57 -13.06
N ALA A 47 1.41 16.75 -12.44
CA ALA A 47 2.54 17.24 -11.66
C ALA A 47 2.27 17.00 -10.16
N PRO A 48 2.92 16.01 -9.51
CA PRO A 48 2.75 15.81 -8.08
C PRO A 48 3.29 17.01 -7.28
N GLN A 49 2.43 17.59 -6.44
CA GLN A 49 2.71 18.77 -5.62
C GLN A 49 2.96 18.41 -4.16
N ARG A 50 2.23 17.41 -3.65
CA ARG A 50 2.38 16.95 -2.26
C ARG A 50 2.09 15.46 -2.16
N VAL A 51 2.96 14.73 -1.46
CA VAL A 51 2.79 13.31 -1.17
C VAL A 51 2.81 13.11 0.33
N ARG A 52 1.81 12.42 0.87
CA ARG A 52 1.70 12.15 2.31
C ARG A 52 1.35 10.70 2.54
N ARG A 53 1.97 10.11 3.56
CA ARG A 53 1.48 8.89 4.18
C ARG A 53 0.40 9.26 5.20
N VAL A 54 -0.81 8.74 5.04
CA VAL A 54 -1.94 9.03 5.92
C VAL A 54 -2.34 7.74 6.64
N GLN A 55 -2.15 7.71 7.95
CA GLN A 55 -2.61 6.60 8.79
C GLN A 55 -4.07 6.79 9.19
N TYR A 56 -4.80 5.69 9.32
CA TYR A 56 -6.20 5.67 9.76
C TYR A 56 -6.46 4.46 10.66
N GLY A 57 -7.61 4.44 11.34
CA GLY A 57 -7.94 3.36 12.26
C GLY A 57 -8.40 2.10 11.54
N TRP A 58 -8.19 0.93 12.15
CA TRP A 58 -8.64 -0.37 11.62
C TRP A 58 -10.14 -0.45 11.32
N LYS A 59 -10.97 0.37 11.98
CA LYS A 59 -12.41 0.45 11.72
C LYS A 59 -12.77 0.99 10.33
N GLU A 60 -11.82 1.62 9.63
CA GLU A 60 -12.04 2.08 8.26
C GLU A 60 -11.75 0.98 7.22
N GLU A 61 -11.13 -0.13 7.62
CA GLU A 61 -10.71 -1.23 6.73
C GLU A 61 -11.37 -2.57 7.07
N ILE A 62 -11.77 -2.77 8.33
CA ILE A 62 -12.35 -4.00 8.83
C ILE A 62 -13.62 -3.66 9.61
N ASP A 63 -14.73 -4.32 9.25
CA ASP A 63 -15.97 -4.27 10.03
C ASP A 63 -15.77 -4.98 11.38
N ASP A 64 -16.15 -4.29 12.47
CA ASP A 64 -15.96 -4.73 13.87
C ASP A 64 -14.53 -5.24 14.18
N PRO A 65 -13.50 -4.37 14.08
CA PRO A 65 -12.13 -4.79 14.25
C PRO A 65 -11.91 -5.29 15.69
N PRO A 66 -11.19 -6.41 15.88
CA PRO A 66 -10.97 -6.96 17.21
C PRO A 66 -10.28 -5.95 18.13
N ARG A 67 -10.73 -5.83 19.38
CA ARG A 67 -10.20 -4.84 20.35
C ARG A 67 -8.70 -4.98 20.64
N TRP A 68 -8.14 -6.16 20.38
CA TRP A 68 -6.70 -6.43 20.52
C TRP A 68 -5.89 -5.94 19.32
N LEU A 69 -6.53 -5.70 18.17
CA LEU A 69 -5.90 -5.19 16.95
C LEU A 69 -5.61 -3.70 17.12
N ARG A 70 -4.45 -3.45 17.74
CA ARG A 70 -3.85 -2.13 17.90
C ARG A 70 -2.72 -2.00 16.88
N GLY A 71 -1.98 -0.89 16.91
CA GLY A 71 -0.98 -0.57 15.89
C GLY A 71 0.03 -1.72 15.61
N PRO A 72 0.66 -1.75 14.42
CA PRO A 72 0.69 -0.68 13.42
C PRO A 72 -0.67 -0.49 12.74
N PHE A 73 -1.06 0.77 12.54
CA PHE A 73 -2.31 1.13 11.86
C PHE A 73 -2.13 1.11 10.35
N PRO A 74 -3.20 0.83 9.60
CA PRO A 74 -3.17 0.94 8.15
C PRO A 74 -2.91 2.37 7.72
N TRP A 75 -2.40 2.50 6.50
CA TRP A 75 -2.07 3.78 5.91
C TRP A 75 -2.09 3.71 4.41
N ASP A 76 -2.39 4.85 3.79
CA ASP A 76 -2.35 5.03 2.34
C ASP A 76 -1.49 6.22 1.93
N TRP A 77 -1.07 6.21 0.66
CA TRP A 77 -0.49 7.37 0.01
C TRP A 77 -1.58 8.32 -0.47
N LEU A 78 -1.56 9.55 0.05
CA LEU A 78 -2.33 10.66 -0.49
C LEU A 78 -1.42 11.53 -1.36
N VAL A 79 -1.71 11.60 -2.65
CA VAL A 79 -0.98 12.44 -3.60
C VAL A 79 -1.88 13.55 -4.13
N VAL A 80 -1.46 14.79 -3.91
CA VAL A 80 -2.07 15.97 -4.51
C VAL A 80 -1.27 16.31 -5.77
N CYS A 81 -1.96 16.38 -6.89
CA CYS A 81 -1.40 16.70 -8.19
C CYS A 81 -2.01 17.97 -8.77
N GLY A 82 -1.20 18.72 -9.51
CA GLY A 82 -1.66 19.75 -10.44
C GLY A 82 -1.65 19.25 -11.88
N ARG A 83 -2.28 20.02 -12.77
CA ARG A 83 -2.14 19.82 -14.21
C ARG A 83 -0.73 20.27 -14.63
N VAL A 84 -0.10 19.53 -15.54
CA VAL A 84 1.07 20.06 -16.26
C VAL A 84 0.55 21.11 -17.24
N GLU A 85 0.87 22.39 -17.02
CA GLU A 85 0.56 23.41 -18.02
C GLU A 85 1.50 23.24 -19.20
N ALA A 86 0.94 23.10 -20.40
CA ALA A 86 1.70 23.21 -21.63
C ALA A 86 2.05 24.69 -21.80
N GLY A 87 3.34 25.01 -21.73
CA GLY A 87 3.88 26.33 -22.11
C GLY A 87 3.81 26.56 -23.61
#